data_AF-A0A8W8IZA2-F1
#
_entry.id   AF-A0A8W8IZA2-F1
#
_cell.length_a   1.000
_cell.length_b   1.000
_cell.length_c   1.000
_cell.angle_alpha   90.00
_cell.angle_beta   90.00
_cell.angle_gamma   90.00
#
_symmetry.space_group_name_H-M   'P 1'
#
loop_
_entity.id
_entity.type
_entity.pdbx_description
1 polymer ?
#
loop_
_entity_poly.entity_id
_entity_poly.type
_entity_poly.pdbx_seq_one_letter_code
_entity_poly.pdbx_strand_id
1 'polypeptide(L)'
;ETFPKRFPFSLFVPNIYTQVKAYINACLKFSADLHLSHTEIDDMIRKSTNLLLTRTLGSCLSSLIKRRDLTLLQLIQIAINMNYLEKSCSYLEEYISSITGAQSDSVHMARLHGTSMFKDSRSDAEEHIYSKLNTKISEFIELANYDWSLPESKGHASGYITDLVAFLQSTFMSFTNLPEKVAKTSCMSACKHVATSLMNFLMDNNVRQVSMGALQQFNLDLIQCEQFAATAPVPGIRDGTLLMAFADIRQLLDLFLNWDWSIYLADYGQPTSKYIRVKPSDAISLLEKLNNTDNKKKNLFAALKKGERDKKKLIDTVLKQLRGLVNGTASI
;
A
#
# COMPACT_ATOMS: atom_id res chain seq x y z
N GLU A 1 16.76 29.62 -3.44
CA GLU A 1 17.70 28.48 -3.36
C GLU A 1 18.98 28.78 -4.12
N THR A 2 20.12 28.50 -3.50
CA THR A 2 21.47 28.60 -4.07
C THR A 2 21.82 27.33 -4.86
N PHE A 3 22.63 27.47 -5.90
CA PHE A 3 23.07 26.34 -6.73
C PHE A 3 23.98 25.37 -5.94
N PRO A 4 24.00 24.07 -6.31
CA PRO A 4 23.26 23.42 -7.41
C PRO A 4 21.82 23.04 -7.05
N LYS A 5 20.88 23.31 -7.97
CA LYS A 5 19.47 22.90 -7.86
C LYS A 5 19.31 21.45 -8.34
N ARG A 6 18.51 20.65 -7.60
CA ARG A 6 18.12 19.30 -8.03
C ARG A 6 16.73 19.34 -8.65
N PHE A 7 16.60 18.79 -9.84
CA PHE A 7 15.29 18.58 -10.44
C PHE A 7 14.63 17.31 -9.89
N PRO A 8 13.30 17.29 -9.74
CA PRO A 8 12.56 16.13 -9.24
C PRO A 8 12.46 14.99 -10.28
N PHE A 9 12.68 15.30 -11.56
CA PHE A 9 12.75 14.32 -12.64
C PHE A 9 14.20 14.00 -13.01
N SER A 10 14.43 12.81 -13.56
CA SER A 10 15.75 12.39 -14.05
C SER A 10 16.01 12.88 -15.49
N LEU A 11 17.24 12.67 -15.99
CA LEU A 11 17.65 12.97 -17.37
C LEU A 11 16.73 12.32 -18.44
N PHE A 12 15.94 11.33 -18.05
CA PHE A 12 14.90 10.72 -18.88
C PHE A 12 13.96 11.76 -19.52
N VAL A 13 13.49 12.74 -18.73
CA VAL A 13 12.53 13.75 -19.21
C VAL A 13 13.14 14.69 -20.27
N PRO A 14 14.25 15.41 -20.00
CA PRO A 14 14.82 16.31 -21.00
C PRO A 14 15.33 15.57 -22.24
N ASN A 15 15.83 14.34 -22.10
CA ASN A 15 16.29 13.55 -23.25
C ASN A 15 15.13 13.17 -24.17
N ILE A 16 14.00 12.68 -23.62
CA ILE A 16 12.81 12.37 -24.42
C ILE A 16 12.25 13.64 -25.06
N TYR A 17 12.10 14.72 -24.29
CA TYR A 17 11.59 15.98 -24.82
C TYR A 17 12.44 16.50 -25.98
N THR A 18 13.77 16.49 -25.83
CA THR A 18 14.71 16.90 -26.87
C THR A 18 14.61 16.03 -28.12
N GLN A 19 14.49 14.70 -27.95
CA GLN A 19 14.38 13.77 -29.07
C GLN A 19 13.06 13.95 -29.83
N VAL A 20 11.95 14.17 -29.12
CA VAL A 20 10.65 14.48 -29.74
C VAL A 20 10.72 15.82 -30.50
N LYS A 21 11.35 16.84 -29.93
CA LYS A 21 11.56 18.14 -30.59
C LYS A 21 12.42 18.01 -31.85
N ALA A 22 13.47 17.20 -31.81
CA ALA A 22 14.31 16.91 -32.98
C ALA A 22 13.51 16.21 -34.09
N TYR A 23 12.64 15.26 -33.74
CA TYR A 23 11.74 14.60 -34.68
C TYR A 23 10.75 15.59 -35.32
N ILE A 24 10.12 16.46 -34.52
CA ILE A 24 9.24 17.52 -35.02
C ILE A 24 9.96 18.40 -36.06
N ASN A 25 11.20 18.82 -35.76
CA ASN A 25 12.01 19.62 -36.69
C ASN A 25 12.34 18.87 -37.98
N ALA A 26 12.57 17.56 -37.91
CA ALA A 26 12.79 16.73 -39.09
C ALA A 26 11.53 16.64 -39.96
N CYS A 27 10.34 16.47 -39.35
CA CYS A 27 9.07 16.51 -40.07
C CYS A 27 8.83 17.86 -40.76
N LEU A 28 9.14 18.98 -40.09
CA LEU A 28 9.03 20.32 -40.68
C LEU A 28 9.97 20.49 -41.88
N LYS A 29 11.24 20.09 -41.74
CA LYS A 29 12.20 20.14 -42.85
C LYS A 29 11.76 19.29 -44.04
N PHE A 30 11.21 18.11 -43.79
CA PHE A 30 10.67 17.24 -44.84
C PHE A 30 9.46 17.86 -45.56
N SER A 31 8.64 18.63 -44.83
CA SER A 31 7.45 19.28 -45.41
C SER A 31 7.73 20.47 -46.32
N ALA A 32 8.93 21.05 -46.25
CA ALA A 32 9.28 22.26 -47.00
C ALA A 32 9.15 22.09 -48.52
N ASP A 33 9.42 20.89 -49.02
CA ASP A 33 9.40 20.58 -50.45
C ASP A 33 8.03 20.05 -50.95
N LEU A 34 7.02 19.97 -50.07
CA LEU A 34 5.71 19.39 -50.39
C LEU A 34 4.67 20.43 -50.88
N HIS A 35 5.03 21.71 -50.95
CA HIS A 35 4.13 22.82 -51.33
C HIS A 35 2.79 22.87 -50.57
N LEU A 36 2.81 22.45 -49.30
CA LEU A 36 1.64 22.45 -48.41
C LEU A 36 1.41 23.83 -47.78
N SER A 37 0.16 24.15 -47.45
CA SER A 37 -0.17 25.32 -46.64
C SER A 37 0.34 25.19 -45.20
N HIS A 38 0.52 26.31 -44.51
CA HIS A 38 0.94 26.33 -43.09
C HIS A 38 0.03 25.46 -42.20
N THR A 39 -1.28 25.46 -42.46
CA THR A 39 -2.26 24.65 -41.73
C THR A 39 -2.13 23.16 -42.01
N GLU A 40 -1.82 22.76 -43.25
CA GLU A 40 -1.60 21.35 -43.61
C GLU A 40 -0.28 20.82 -43.03
N ILE A 41 0.77 21.65 -43.02
CA ILE A 41 2.05 21.31 -42.39
C ILE A 41 1.86 21.10 -40.88
N ASP A 42 1.12 21.99 -40.21
CA ASP A 42 0.82 21.90 -38.78
C ASP A 42 0.07 20.60 -38.43
N ASP A 43 -1.02 20.30 -39.15
CA ASP A 43 -1.79 19.07 -38.94
C ASP A 43 -0.97 17.81 -39.23
N MET A 44 -0.16 17.82 -40.29
CA MET A 44 0.75 16.72 -40.62
C MET A 44 1.76 16.46 -39.50
N ILE A 45 2.43 17.52 -39.00
CA ILE A 45 3.41 17.41 -37.92
C ILE A 45 2.75 16.89 -36.64
N ARG A 46 1.56 17.39 -36.28
CA ARG A 46 0.81 16.93 -35.11
C ARG A 46 0.43 15.45 -35.22
N LYS A 47 -0.09 15.02 -36.36
CA LYS A 47 -0.42 13.60 -36.63
C LYS A 47 0.81 12.70 -36.56
N SER A 48 1.92 13.11 -37.18
CA SER A 48 3.18 12.36 -37.15
C SER A 48 3.76 12.27 -35.73
N THR A 49 3.72 13.38 -34.98
CA THR A 49 4.15 13.43 -33.59
C THR A 49 3.27 12.55 -32.70
N ASN A 50 1.95 12.54 -32.92
CA ASN A 50 1.04 11.62 -32.24
C ASN A 50 1.37 10.16 -32.52
N LEU A 51 1.74 9.82 -33.75
CA LEU A 51 2.17 8.47 -34.10
C LEU A 51 3.45 8.07 -33.34
N LEU A 52 4.45 8.96 -33.30
CA LEU A 52 5.68 8.74 -32.54
C LEU A 52 5.38 8.53 -31.04
N LEU A 53 4.60 9.43 -30.44
CA LEU A 53 4.30 9.41 -29.01
C LEU A 53 3.48 8.17 -28.64
N THR A 54 2.39 7.89 -29.36
CA THR A 54 1.45 6.83 -28.98
C THR A 54 1.92 5.44 -29.36
N ARG A 55 2.48 5.25 -30.57
CA ARG A 55 2.92 3.93 -31.02
C ARG A 55 4.34 3.60 -30.59
N THR A 56 5.29 4.48 -30.89
CA THR A 56 6.71 4.14 -30.67
C THR A 56 7.07 4.30 -29.20
N LEU A 57 6.92 5.52 -28.68
CA LEU A 57 7.29 5.81 -27.30
C LEU A 57 6.38 5.04 -26.32
N GLY A 58 5.06 5.04 -26.55
CA GLY A 58 4.12 4.25 -25.75
C GLY A 58 4.50 2.77 -25.63
N SER A 59 4.86 2.11 -26.74
CA SER A 59 5.33 0.72 -26.69
C SER A 59 6.65 0.56 -25.94
N CYS A 60 7.63 1.45 -26.14
CA CYS A 60 8.88 1.42 -25.39
C CYS A 60 8.66 1.58 -23.88
N LEU A 61 7.76 2.47 -23.47
CA LEU A 61 7.43 2.71 -22.07
C LEU A 61 6.72 1.52 -21.44
N SER A 62 5.75 0.92 -22.14
CA SER A 62 5.08 -0.29 -21.67
C SER A 62 6.08 -1.44 -21.47
N SER A 63 7.00 -1.63 -22.41
CA SER A 63 8.08 -2.61 -22.27
C SER A 63 9.04 -2.30 -21.12
N LEU A 64 9.38 -1.02 -20.90
CA LEU A 64 10.23 -0.59 -19.79
C LEU A 64 9.58 -0.91 -18.45
N ILE A 65 8.32 -0.51 -18.24
CA ILE A 65 7.62 -0.65 -16.95
C ILE A 65 7.43 -2.13 -16.56
N LYS A 66 7.25 -3.01 -17.53
CA LYS A 66 7.06 -4.46 -17.33
C LYS A 66 8.35 -5.23 -17.02
N ARG A 67 9.52 -4.58 -17.03
CA ARG A 67 10.80 -5.21 -16.72
C ARG A 67 10.87 -5.66 -15.25
N ARG A 68 11.18 -6.94 -15.03
CA ARG A 68 11.23 -7.55 -13.69
C ARG A 68 12.37 -7.02 -12.81
N ASP A 69 13.46 -6.59 -13.43
CA ASP A 69 14.67 -6.09 -12.78
C ASP A 69 14.52 -4.64 -12.27
N LEU A 70 13.40 -3.97 -12.55
CA LEU A 70 13.16 -2.64 -12.00
C LEU A 70 12.99 -2.68 -10.48
N THR A 71 13.76 -1.82 -9.82
CA THR A 71 13.65 -1.54 -8.39
C THR A 71 12.45 -0.63 -8.11
N LEU A 72 11.96 -0.65 -6.87
CA LEU A 72 10.86 0.23 -6.43
C LEU A 72 11.20 1.72 -6.65
N LEU A 73 12.44 2.13 -6.34
CA LEU A 73 12.89 3.51 -6.54
C LEU A 73 12.93 3.91 -8.02
N GLN A 74 13.32 3.00 -8.91
CA GLN A 74 13.28 3.26 -10.34
C GLN A 74 11.84 3.40 -10.85
N LEU A 75 10.90 2.58 -10.39
CA LEU A 75 9.48 2.71 -10.75
C LEU A 75 8.90 4.05 -10.27
N ILE A 76 9.21 4.46 -9.04
CA ILE A 76 8.84 5.77 -8.50
C ILE A 76 9.40 6.89 -9.39
N GLN A 77 10.68 6.83 -9.75
CA GLN A 77 11.29 7.83 -10.61
C GLN A 77 10.66 7.85 -12.02
N ILE A 78 10.30 6.69 -12.57
CA ILE A 78 9.57 6.59 -13.85
C ILE A 78 8.21 7.28 -13.74
N ALA A 79 7.43 7.00 -12.69
CA ALA A 79 6.13 7.64 -12.48
C ALA A 79 6.26 9.18 -12.35
N ILE A 80 7.29 9.65 -11.63
CA ILE A 80 7.61 11.09 -11.55
C ILE A 80 7.95 11.64 -12.94
N ASN A 81 8.80 10.96 -13.69
CA ASN A 81 9.18 11.38 -15.04
C ASN A 81 7.97 11.47 -15.97
N MET A 82 7.04 10.51 -15.92
CA MET A 82 5.81 10.55 -16.72
C MET A 82 4.95 11.76 -16.37
N ASN A 83 4.85 12.13 -15.09
CA ASN A 83 4.12 13.32 -14.67
C ASN A 83 4.70 14.62 -15.28
N TYR A 84 6.03 14.72 -15.41
CA TYR A 84 6.67 15.87 -16.05
C TYR A 84 6.57 15.82 -17.57
N LEU A 85 6.65 14.64 -18.19
CA LEU A 85 6.44 14.47 -19.63
C LEU A 85 4.99 14.79 -20.04
N GLU A 86 4.02 14.37 -19.25
CA GLU A 86 2.60 14.73 -19.41
C GLU A 86 2.42 16.25 -19.45
N LYS A 87 2.98 16.97 -18.46
CA LYS A 87 2.94 18.44 -18.43
C LYS A 87 3.66 19.07 -19.63
N SER A 88 4.73 18.44 -20.11
CA SER A 88 5.54 18.97 -21.20
C SER A 88 4.85 18.95 -22.57
N CYS A 89 3.78 18.15 -22.73
CA CYS A 89 3.04 18.07 -24.00
C CYS A 89 2.44 19.41 -24.42
N SER A 90 2.00 20.25 -23.48
CA SER A 90 1.52 21.61 -23.77
C SER A 90 2.59 22.49 -24.43
N TYR A 91 3.84 22.43 -23.94
CA TYR A 91 4.96 23.15 -24.54
C TYR A 91 5.35 22.59 -25.92
N LEU A 92 5.13 21.29 -26.18
CA LEU A 92 5.31 20.73 -27.52
C LEU A 92 4.24 21.24 -28.49
N GLU A 93 2.99 21.36 -28.04
CA GLU A 93 1.90 21.92 -28.86
C GLU A 93 2.16 23.39 -29.22
N GLU A 94 2.58 24.20 -28.24
CA GLU A 94 2.96 25.60 -28.43
C GLU A 94 4.18 25.71 -29.37
N TYR A 95 5.18 24.85 -29.17
CA TYR A 95 6.35 24.81 -30.04
C TYR A 95 5.99 24.48 -31.50
N ILE A 96 5.11 23.50 -31.73
CA ILE A 96 4.65 23.16 -33.09
C ILE A 96 3.96 24.37 -33.74
N SER A 97 3.00 25.01 -33.05
CA SER A 97 2.33 26.20 -33.58
C SER A 97 3.30 27.33 -33.90
N SER A 98 4.30 27.55 -33.03
CA SER A 98 5.31 28.60 -33.22
C SER A 98 6.17 28.38 -34.45
N ILE A 99 6.54 27.13 -34.78
CA ILE A 99 7.43 26.85 -35.93
C ILE A 99 6.67 26.67 -37.25
N THR A 100 5.38 26.36 -37.21
CA THR A 100 4.53 26.20 -38.41
C THR A 100 3.90 27.51 -38.85
N GLY A 101 3.82 28.51 -37.95
CA GLY A 101 3.16 29.79 -38.20
C GLY A 101 1.64 29.71 -38.15
N ALA A 102 1.07 28.58 -37.71
CA ALA A 102 -0.37 28.42 -37.52
C ALA A 102 -0.85 29.25 -36.32
N GLN A 103 -1.93 30.02 -36.50
CA GLN A 103 -2.52 30.79 -35.40
C GLN A 103 -3.07 29.86 -34.31
N SER A 104 -2.66 30.11 -33.06
CA SER A 104 -2.96 29.30 -31.87
C SER A 104 -4.46 29.20 -31.53
N ASP A 105 -5.30 30.10 -32.08
CA ASP A 105 -6.70 30.28 -31.68
C ASP A 105 -7.71 29.54 -32.57
N SER A 106 -7.26 28.71 -33.51
CA SER A 106 -8.18 27.90 -34.31
C SER A 106 -8.68 26.69 -33.49
N VAL A 107 -9.98 26.69 -33.17
CA VAL A 107 -10.70 25.65 -32.39
C VAL A 107 -10.57 24.23 -32.99
N HIS A 108 -10.02 24.11 -34.21
CA HIS A 108 -9.90 22.86 -34.97
C HIS A 108 -8.48 22.25 -35.00
N MET A 109 -7.50 22.77 -34.24
CA MET A 109 -6.16 22.15 -34.23
C MET A 109 -6.15 20.78 -33.53
N ALA A 110 -5.47 19.82 -34.16
CA ALA A 110 -5.23 18.51 -33.58
C ALA A 110 -4.37 18.62 -32.30
N ARG A 111 -4.87 18.06 -31.19
CA ARG A 111 -4.09 18.01 -29.94
C ARG A 111 -3.10 16.86 -29.94
N LEU A 112 -2.05 16.98 -29.15
CA LEU A 112 -1.14 15.89 -28.91
C LEU A 112 -1.77 14.88 -27.95
N HIS A 113 -1.76 13.61 -28.34
CA HIS A 113 -2.19 12.47 -27.54
C HIS A 113 -1.09 11.99 -26.57
N GLY A 114 0.02 12.75 -26.47
CA GLY A 114 1.09 12.48 -25.52
C GLY A 114 0.61 12.55 -24.06
N THR A 115 -0.25 13.51 -23.74
CA THR A 115 -0.78 13.69 -22.37
C THR A 115 -1.52 12.45 -21.90
N SER A 116 -2.43 11.90 -22.71
CA SER A 116 -3.15 10.68 -22.37
C SER A 116 -2.21 9.48 -22.30
N MET A 117 -1.30 9.33 -23.26
CA MET A 117 -0.35 8.20 -23.28
C MET A 117 0.59 8.19 -22.06
N PHE A 118 1.14 9.33 -21.67
CA PHE A 118 1.99 9.43 -20.47
C PHE A 118 1.18 9.23 -19.19
N LYS A 119 -0.08 9.69 -19.15
CA LYS A 119 -0.98 9.44 -18.03
C LYS A 119 -1.27 7.94 -17.87
N ASP A 120 -1.55 7.23 -18.97
CA ASP A 120 -1.79 5.79 -18.96
C ASP A 120 -0.52 5.04 -18.54
N SER A 121 0.63 5.39 -19.12
CA SER A 121 1.95 4.83 -18.73
C SER A 121 2.28 5.12 -17.26
N ARG A 122 1.90 6.29 -16.73
CA ARG A 122 2.06 6.60 -15.31
C ARG A 122 1.19 5.70 -14.46
N SER A 123 -0.07 5.50 -14.84
CA SER A 123 -1.00 4.59 -14.13
C SER A 123 -0.44 3.17 -14.06
N ASP A 124 0.11 2.65 -15.16
CA ASP A 124 0.77 1.34 -15.19
C ASP A 124 1.97 1.28 -14.22
N ALA A 125 2.79 2.33 -14.19
CA ALA A 125 3.92 2.42 -13.26
C ALA A 125 3.46 2.47 -11.79
N GLU A 126 2.41 3.25 -11.50
CA GLU A 126 1.79 3.35 -10.17
C GLU A 126 1.27 1.99 -9.67
N GLU A 127 0.64 1.19 -10.54
CA GLU A 127 0.20 -0.17 -10.20
C GLU A 127 1.38 -1.07 -9.81
N HIS A 128 2.47 -1.00 -10.57
CA HIS A 128 3.70 -1.75 -10.27
C HIS A 128 4.38 -1.29 -8.98
N ILE A 129 4.28 0.00 -8.63
CA ILE A 129 4.75 0.52 -7.32
C ILE A 129 4.00 -0.17 -6.18
N TYR A 130 2.67 -0.24 -6.24
CA TYR A 130 1.86 -0.91 -5.20
C TYR A 130 2.24 -2.39 -5.07
N SER A 131 2.31 -3.09 -6.20
CA SER A 131 2.65 -4.52 -6.24
C SER A 131 4.04 -4.77 -5.65
N LYS A 132 5.07 -4.04 -6.12
CA LYS A 132 6.46 -4.22 -5.68
C LYS A 132 6.64 -3.87 -4.20
N LEU A 133 5.94 -2.84 -3.71
CA LEU A 133 5.94 -2.49 -2.29
C LEU A 133 5.35 -3.63 -1.44
N ASN A 134 4.17 -4.14 -1.79
CA ASN A 134 3.54 -5.24 -1.06
C ASN A 134 4.37 -6.54 -1.15
N THR A 135 5.01 -6.84 -2.29
CA THR A 135 5.96 -7.96 -2.40
C THR A 135 7.12 -7.80 -1.43
N LYS A 136 7.72 -6.60 -1.36
CA LYS A 136 8.81 -6.35 -0.41
C LYS A 136 8.37 -6.46 1.04
N ILE A 137 7.17 -5.99 1.37
CA ILE A 137 6.59 -6.19 2.70
C ILE A 137 6.43 -7.69 2.98
N SER A 138 5.89 -8.46 2.03
CA SER A 138 5.76 -9.93 2.19
C SER A 138 7.10 -10.62 2.46
N GLU A 139 8.18 -10.21 1.78
CA GLU A 139 9.52 -10.75 2.03
C GLU A 139 9.97 -10.53 3.50
N PHE A 140 9.65 -9.38 4.12
CA PHE A 140 9.91 -9.17 5.55
C PHE A 140 8.99 -10.01 6.44
N ILE A 141 7.71 -10.11 6.08
CA ILE A 141 6.73 -10.91 6.82
C ILE A 141 7.12 -12.39 6.82
N GLU A 142 7.69 -12.91 5.74
CA GLU A 142 8.19 -14.30 5.65
C GLU A 142 9.32 -14.62 6.64
N LEU A 143 10.02 -13.60 7.17
CA LEU A 143 11.04 -13.77 8.22
C LEU A 143 10.43 -13.95 9.62
N ALA A 144 9.11 -13.82 9.77
CA ALA A 144 8.44 -13.98 11.05
C ALA A 144 8.63 -15.41 11.59
N ASN A 145 9.17 -15.50 12.80
CA ASN A 145 9.38 -16.76 13.50
C ASN A 145 8.89 -16.65 14.95
N TYR A 146 7.57 -16.73 15.12
CA TYR A 146 6.93 -16.66 16.43
C TYR A 146 7.07 -17.98 17.19
N ASP A 147 7.64 -17.91 18.39
CA ASP A 147 7.48 -18.97 19.38
C ASP A 147 6.11 -18.80 20.07
N TRP A 148 5.11 -19.52 19.58
CA TRP A 148 3.75 -19.45 20.13
C TRP A 148 3.63 -20.03 21.55
N SER A 149 4.67 -20.71 22.06
CA SER A 149 4.72 -21.28 23.40
C SER A 149 5.46 -20.42 24.44
N LEU A 150 5.90 -19.22 24.03
CA LEU A 150 6.69 -18.30 24.83
C LEU A 150 6.03 -17.98 26.19
N PRO A 151 6.74 -18.19 27.32
CA PRO A 151 6.14 -17.98 28.65
C PRO A 151 5.81 -16.52 28.93
N GLU A 152 6.68 -15.59 28.52
CA GLU A 152 6.56 -14.14 28.69
C GLU A 152 7.15 -13.41 27.48
N SER A 153 6.67 -12.20 27.19
CA SER A 153 7.21 -11.41 26.07
C SER A 153 8.70 -11.07 26.26
N LYS A 154 9.42 -10.86 25.16
CA LYS A 154 10.84 -10.44 25.18
C LYS A 154 11.02 -8.97 25.57
N GLY A 155 9.94 -8.21 25.72
CA GLY A 155 9.95 -6.79 26.13
C GLY A 155 10.28 -5.79 25.02
N HIS A 156 10.58 -6.26 23.80
CA HIS A 156 10.77 -5.43 22.61
C HIS A 156 10.12 -6.10 21.40
N ALA A 157 9.86 -5.34 20.34
CA ALA A 157 9.32 -5.90 19.10
C ALA A 157 10.31 -6.83 18.38
N SER A 158 9.78 -7.73 17.56
CA SER A 158 10.54 -8.65 16.72
C SER A 158 11.43 -7.90 15.72
N GLY A 159 12.58 -8.48 15.41
CA GLY A 159 13.56 -7.88 14.48
C GLY A 159 12.96 -7.58 13.11
N TYR A 160 12.22 -8.54 12.53
CA TYR A 160 11.61 -8.36 11.20
C TYR A 160 10.62 -7.18 11.14
N ILE A 161 9.90 -6.87 12.23
CA ILE A 161 9.01 -5.70 12.30
C ILE A 161 9.82 -4.41 12.38
N THR A 162 10.91 -4.40 13.15
CA THR A 162 11.79 -3.24 13.25
C THR A 162 12.41 -2.92 11.89
N ASP A 163 12.90 -3.93 11.19
CA ASP A 163 13.48 -3.79 9.85
C ASP A 163 12.42 -3.38 8.80
N LEU A 164 11.23 -3.97 8.87
CA LEU A 164 10.09 -3.60 8.02
C LEU A 164 9.69 -2.13 8.21
N VAL A 165 9.57 -1.66 9.45
CA VAL A 165 9.23 -0.27 9.75
C VAL A 165 10.31 0.68 9.23
N ALA A 166 11.59 0.36 9.44
CA ALA A 166 12.71 1.15 8.92
C ALA A 166 12.69 1.22 7.38
N PHE A 167 12.42 0.09 6.71
CA PHE A 167 12.23 0.04 5.26
C PHE A 167 11.07 0.92 4.79
N LEU A 168 9.91 0.84 5.44
CA LEU A 168 8.74 1.66 5.08
C LEU A 168 9.01 3.15 5.27
N GLN A 169 9.62 3.54 6.39
CA GLN A 169 10.03 4.93 6.65
C GLN A 169 10.95 5.45 5.55
N SER A 170 12.03 4.73 5.25
CA SER A 170 12.98 5.12 4.18
C SER A 170 12.32 5.18 2.81
N THR A 171 11.37 4.27 2.54
CA THR A 171 10.66 4.21 1.25
C THR A 171 9.72 5.41 1.10
N PHE A 172 8.89 5.73 2.09
CA PHE A 172 7.96 6.86 2.01
C PHE A 172 8.67 8.22 2.07
N MET A 173 9.83 8.33 2.71
CA MET A 173 10.69 9.51 2.56
C MET A 173 11.12 9.77 1.10
N SER A 174 11.19 8.72 0.28
CA SER A 174 11.53 8.86 -1.14
C SER A 174 10.33 9.26 -2.02
N PHE A 175 9.12 9.40 -1.45
CA PHE A 175 7.89 9.70 -2.19
C PHE A 175 7.62 11.21 -2.38
N THR A 176 8.54 12.09 -1.96
CA THR A 176 8.35 13.56 -1.94
C THR A 176 7.88 14.17 -3.27
N ASN A 177 8.23 13.56 -4.40
CA ASN A 177 7.90 14.06 -5.74
C ASN A 177 6.83 13.23 -6.47
N LEU A 178 6.34 12.14 -5.84
CA LEU A 178 5.29 11.30 -6.38
C LEU A 178 3.94 12.02 -6.27
N PRO A 179 2.98 11.81 -7.18
CA PRO A 179 1.65 12.39 -7.02
C PRO A 179 1.03 12.02 -5.67
N GLU A 180 0.48 13.02 -4.97
CA GLU A 180 -0.02 12.88 -3.59
C GLU A 180 -1.01 11.71 -3.45
N LYS A 181 -1.93 11.56 -4.40
CA LYS A 181 -2.90 10.44 -4.42
C LYS A 181 -2.20 9.07 -4.40
N VAL A 182 -1.14 8.91 -5.19
CA VAL A 182 -0.39 7.66 -5.29
C VAL A 182 0.31 7.38 -3.99
N ALA A 183 1.03 8.38 -3.46
CA ALA A 183 1.76 8.24 -2.20
C ALA A 183 0.82 7.84 -1.03
N LYS A 184 -0.34 8.50 -0.92
CA LYS A 184 -1.35 8.16 0.09
C LYS A 184 -1.90 6.75 -0.09
N THR A 185 -2.21 6.37 -1.33
CA THR A 185 -2.77 5.05 -1.64
C THR A 185 -1.75 3.93 -1.38
N SER A 186 -0.48 4.13 -1.74
CA SER A 186 0.59 3.18 -1.43
C SER A 186 0.77 2.99 0.08
N CYS A 187 0.74 4.09 0.85
CA CYS A 187 0.86 4.05 2.30
C CYS A 187 -0.31 3.29 2.96
N MET A 188 -1.54 3.59 2.52
CA MET A 188 -2.74 2.88 2.97
C MET A 188 -2.67 1.38 2.61
N SER A 189 -2.28 1.05 1.38
CA SER A 189 -2.11 -0.33 0.93
C SER A 189 -1.07 -1.07 1.77
N ALA A 190 0.07 -0.46 2.02
CA ALA A 190 1.14 -1.04 2.84
C ALA A 190 0.65 -1.35 4.26
N CYS A 191 0.04 -0.38 4.94
CA CYS A 191 -0.49 -0.58 6.30
C CYS A 191 -1.55 -1.70 6.33
N LYS A 192 -2.47 -1.72 5.35
CA LYS A 192 -3.48 -2.77 5.23
C LYS A 192 -2.85 -4.15 4.99
N HIS A 193 -1.83 -4.23 4.15
CA HIS A 193 -1.12 -5.49 3.87
C HIS A 193 -0.43 -6.02 5.11
N VAL A 194 0.28 -5.16 5.86
CA VAL A 194 0.89 -5.53 7.15
C VAL A 194 -0.16 -6.00 8.16
N ALA A 195 -1.23 -5.23 8.37
CA ALA A 195 -2.29 -5.59 9.31
C ALA A 195 -2.96 -6.94 8.96
N THR A 196 -3.20 -7.17 7.67
CA THR A 196 -3.77 -8.44 7.19
C THR A 196 -2.81 -9.61 7.42
N SER A 197 -1.53 -9.45 7.10
CA SER A 197 -0.51 -10.47 7.35
C SER A 197 -0.37 -10.81 8.84
N LEU A 198 -0.38 -9.79 9.70
CA LEU A 198 -0.37 -9.99 11.15
C LEU A 198 -1.61 -10.76 11.62
N MET A 199 -2.81 -10.38 11.17
CA MET A 199 -4.03 -11.11 11.50
C MET A 199 -3.95 -12.58 11.04
N ASN A 200 -3.41 -12.83 9.85
CA ASN A 200 -3.25 -14.17 9.31
C ASN A 200 -2.34 -15.05 10.18
N PHE A 201 -1.26 -14.51 10.77
CA PHE A 201 -0.44 -15.27 11.71
C PHE A 201 -1.23 -15.77 12.93
N LEU A 202 -2.08 -14.91 13.51
CA LEU A 202 -2.92 -15.31 14.64
C LEU A 202 -3.98 -16.33 14.23
N MET A 203 -4.51 -16.22 13.01
CA MET A 203 -5.58 -17.07 12.51
C MET A 203 -5.10 -18.35 11.84
N ASP A 204 -3.82 -18.52 11.56
CA ASP A 204 -3.26 -19.70 10.87
C ASP A 204 -3.62 -21.01 11.60
N ASN A 205 -4.22 -21.94 10.86
CA ASN A 205 -4.63 -23.27 11.34
C ASN A 205 -3.45 -24.17 11.73
N ASN A 206 -2.25 -23.88 11.24
CA ASN A 206 -1.02 -24.57 11.65
C ASN A 206 -0.62 -24.20 13.09
N VAL A 207 -1.02 -23.01 13.56
CA VAL A 207 -0.83 -22.55 14.93
C VAL A 207 -1.92 -23.13 15.81
N ARG A 208 -1.64 -24.28 16.44
CA ARG A 208 -2.62 -25.00 17.27
C ARG A 208 -2.75 -24.45 18.69
N GLN A 209 -1.75 -23.72 19.15
CA GLN A 209 -1.69 -23.22 20.52
C GLN A 209 -0.99 -21.86 20.54
N VAL A 210 -1.48 -20.96 21.37
CA VAL A 210 -0.88 -19.64 21.62
C VAL A 210 -0.82 -19.47 23.13
N SER A 211 0.32 -19.03 23.64
CA SER A 211 0.51 -18.69 25.06
C SER A 211 0.26 -17.19 25.28
N MET A 212 -0.02 -16.80 26.52
CA MET A 212 -0.20 -15.38 26.84
C MET A 212 1.09 -14.57 26.59
N GLY A 213 2.28 -15.14 26.89
CA GLY A 213 3.55 -14.50 26.59
C GLY A 213 3.79 -14.28 25.09
N ALA A 214 3.43 -15.25 24.25
CA ALA A 214 3.46 -15.07 22.80
C ALA A 214 2.48 -14.00 22.32
N LEU A 215 1.27 -13.95 22.89
CA LEU A 215 0.28 -12.93 22.54
C LEU A 215 0.74 -11.52 22.93
N GLN A 216 1.40 -11.38 24.09
CA GLN A 216 2.02 -10.12 24.51
C GLN A 216 3.18 -9.72 23.60
N GLN A 217 4.02 -10.68 23.17
CA GLN A 217 5.07 -10.42 22.18
C GLN A 217 4.48 -9.92 20.86
N PHE A 218 3.41 -10.56 20.38
CA PHE A 218 2.70 -10.15 19.18
C PHE A 218 2.09 -8.74 19.33
N ASN A 219 1.62 -8.39 20.52
CA ASN A 219 1.13 -7.03 20.80
C ASN A 219 2.23 -5.96 20.68
N LEU A 220 3.47 -6.25 21.09
CA LEU A 220 4.60 -5.33 20.91
C LEU A 220 4.90 -5.09 19.42
N ASP A 221 4.79 -6.14 18.61
CA ASP A 221 4.95 -6.08 17.16
C ASP A 221 3.86 -5.20 16.51
N LEU A 222 2.61 -5.34 16.96
CA LEU A 222 1.51 -4.49 16.51
C LEU A 222 1.70 -3.02 16.92
N ILE A 223 2.12 -2.76 18.15
CA ILE A 223 2.36 -1.40 18.66
C ILE A 223 3.38 -0.67 17.79
N GLN A 224 4.47 -1.33 17.36
CA GLN A 224 5.44 -0.70 16.45
C GLN A 224 4.81 -0.31 15.11
N CYS A 225 3.96 -1.18 14.55
CA CYS A 225 3.26 -0.89 13.30
C CYS A 225 2.30 0.31 13.44
N GLU A 226 1.60 0.40 14.57
CA GLU A 226 0.71 1.51 14.89
C GLU A 226 1.47 2.81 15.13
N GLN A 227 2.60 2.77 15.84
CA GLN A 227 3.48 3.92 16.04
C GLN A 227 3.97 4.46 14.70
N PHE A 228 4.40 3.59 13.79
CA PHE A 228 4.72 3.98 12.42
C PHE A 228 3.53 4.66 11.72
N ALA A 229 2.34 4.05 11.76
CA ALA A 229 1.14 4.61 11.16
C ALA A 229 0.73 5.98 11.75
N ALA A 230 1.00 6.21 13.04
CA ALA A 230 0.74 7.46 13.73
C ALA A 230 1.70 8.59 13.33
N THR A 231 2.89 8.29 12.78
CA THR A 231 3.85 9.32 12.33
C THR A 231 3.40 10.09 11.09
N ALA A 232 2.28 9.69 10.46
CA ALA A 232 1.82 10.25 9.19
C ALA A 232 2.94 10.27 8.12
N PRO A 233 3.46 9.09 7.71
CA PRO A 233 4.67 8.97 6.87
C PRO A 233 4.54 9.61 5.48
N VAL A 234 3.33 9.97 5.06
CA VAL A 234 3.06 10.72 3.83
C VAL A 234 2.21 11.95 4.16
N PRO A 235 2.60 13.16 3.69
CA PRO A 235 1.83 14.38 3.93
C PRO A 235 0.39 14.32 3.41
N GLY A 236 -0.51 15.02 4.11
CA GLY A 236 -1.90 15.19 3.72
C GLY A 236 -2.82 14.00 4.03
N ILE A 237 -2.31 12.94 4.67
CA ILE A 237 -3.15 11.91 5.29
C ILE A 237 -3.69 12.48 6.60
N ARG A 238 -5.01 12.37 6.83
CA ARG A 238 -5.64 12.81 8.08
C ARG A 238 -5.15 11.94 9.24
N ASP A 239 -4.88 12.56 10.38
CA ASP A 239 -4.48 11.87 11.61
C ASP A 239 -5.42 10.71 11.94
N GLY A 240 -4.83 9.58 12.33
CA GLY A 240 -5.55 8.36 12.68
C GLY A 240 -6.07 7.53 11.48
N THR A 241 -6.03 8.04 10.25
CA THR A 241 -6.56 7.27 9.09
C THR A 241 -5.78 5.97 8.87
N LEU A 242 -4.45 5.99 9.01
CA LEU A 242 -3.63 4.78 8.85
C LEU A 242 -3.81 3.80 10.02
N LEU A 243 -4.07 4.30 11.24
CA LEU A 243 -4.37 3.46 12.40
C LEU A 243 -5.62 2.61 12.19
N MET A 244 -6.57 3.07 11.37
CA MET A 244 -7.76 2.29 11.03
C MET A 244 -7.45 0.98 10.32
N ALA A 245 -6.30 0.86 9.65
CA ALA A 245 -5.87 -0.40 9.05
C ALA A 245 -5.60 -1.49 10.10
N PHE A 246 -5.21 -1.09 11.31
CA PHE A 246 -4.86 -1.99 12.42
C PHE A 246 -5.99 -2.15 13.44
N ALA A 247 -7.10 -1.42 13.29
CA ALA A 247 -8.15 -1.37 14.30
C ALA A 247 -8.80 -2.73 14.60
N ASP A 248 -8.95 -3.59 13.59
CA ASP A 248 -9.55 -4.92 13.75
C ASP A 248 -8.66 -5.83 14.62
N ILE A 249 -7.35 -5.88 14.34
CA ILE A 249 -6.39 -6.67 15.11
C ILE A 249 -6.12 -6.06 16.50
N ARG A 250 -6.11 -4.73 16.61
CA ARG A 250 -5.99 -4.02 17.89
C ARG A 250 -7.14 -4.36 18.83
N GLN A 251 -8.39 -4.23 18.38
CA GLN A 251 -9.54 -4.56 19.21
C GLN A 251 -9.57 -6.05 19.59
N LEU A 252 -9.15 -6.94 18.68
CA LEU A 252 -9.01 -8.36 19.01
C LEU A 252 -7.98 -8.56 20.12
N LEU A 253 -6.76 -8.01 20.00
CA LEU A 253 -5.75 -8.16 21.05
C LEU A 253 -6.19 -7.55 22.38
N ASP A 254 -6.79 -6.36 22.36
CA ASP A 254 -7.24 -5.68 23.57
C ASP A 254 -8.30 -6.51 24.32
N LEU A 255 -9.22 -7.18 23.62
CA LEU A 255 -10.20 -8.09 24.23
C LEU A 255 -9.52 -9.22 25.01
N PHE A 256 -8.48 -9.81 24.43
CA PHE A 256 -7.77 -10.94 25.03
C PHE A 256 -6.79 -10.55 26.12
N LEU A 257 -6.11 -9.40 25.97
CA LEU A 257 -5.14 -8.91 26.94
C LEU A 257 -5.83 -8.35 28.20
N ASN A 258 -6.96 -7.66 28.03
CA ASN A 258 -7.75 -7.13 29.15
C ASN A 258 -8.74 -8.14 29.73
N TRP A 259 -9.01 -9.24 29.01
CA TRP A 259 -9.99 -10.27 29.39
C TRP A 259 -11.43 -9.73 29.52
N ASP A 260 -11.79 -8.75 28.68
CA ASP A 260 -13.05 -7.99 28.72
C ASP A 260 -14.26 -8.75 28.12
N TRP A 261 -14.35 -10.07 28.33
CA TRP A 261 -15.39 -10.92 27.74
C TRP A 261 -16.81 -10.52 28.15
N SER A 262 -16.99 -10.06 29.40
CA SER A 262 -18.29 -9.58 29.87
C SER A 262 -18.76 -8.35 29.10
N ILE A 263 -17.86 -7.40 28.84
CA ILE A 263 -18.14 -6.18 28.08
C ILE A 263 -18.45 -6.54 26.63
N TYR A 264 -17.60 -7.37 26.01
CA TYR A 264 -17.79 -7.78 24.62
C TYR A 264 -19.14 -8.45 24.39
N LEU A 265 -19.52 -9.37 25.26
CA LEU A 265 -20.78 -10.12 25.12
C LEU A 265 -22.02 -9.28 25.44
N ALA A 266 -21.95 -8.39 26.44
CA ALA A 266 -23.06 -7.52 26.81
C ALA A 266 -23.35 -6.47 25.72
N ASP A 267 -22.30 -5.92 25.11
CA ASP A 267 -22.42 -4.86 24.11
C ASP A 267 -22.42 -5.40 22.67
N TYR A 268 -22.43 -6.72 22.47
CA TYR A 268 -22.32 -7.31 21.14
C TYR A 268 -23.49 -6.86 20.23
N GLY A 269 -23.16 -6.40 19.02
CA GLY A 269 -24.13 -5.90 18.05
C GLY A 269 -24.59 -4.46 18.27
N GLN A 270 -24.19 -3.81 19.37
CA GLN A 270 -24.50 -2.40 19.62
C GLN A 270 -23.54 -1.47 18.85
N PRO A 271 -24.02 -0.33 18.31
CA PRO A 271 -23.18 0.62 17.57
C PRO A 271 -22.12 1.31 18.45
N THR A 272 -22.32 1.31 19.77
CA THR A 272 -21.41 1.89 20.77
C THR A 272 -20.45 0.86 21.37
N SER A 273 -20.43 -0.37 20.86
CA SER A 273 -19.61 -1.46 21.41
C SER A 273 -18.11 -1.13 21.33
N LYS A 274 -17.39 -1.29 22.44
CA LYS A 274 -15.93 -1.10 22.52
C LYS A 274 -15.16 -1.98 21.51
N TYR A 275 -15.68 -3.18 21.25
CA TYR A 275 -15.06 -4.23 20.45
C TYR A 275 -15.85 -4.51 19.16
N ILE A 276 -16.49 -3.49 18.58
CA ILE A 276 -17.36 -3.58 17.40
C ILE A 276 -16.70 -4.24 16.17
N ARG A 277 -15.37 -4.24 16.09
CA ARG A 277 -14.60 -4.82 14.97
C ARG A 277 -14.24 -6.28 15.18
N VAL A 278 -14.36 -6.79 16.40
CA VAL A 278 -14.04 -8.17 16.72
C VAL A 278 -15.13 -9.08 16.18
N LYS A 279 -14.76 -9.98 15.27
CA LYS A 279 -15.68 -11.01 14.78
C LYS A 279 -15.72 -12.18 15.77
N PRO A 280 -16.91 -12.72 16.11
CA PRO A 280 -17.00 -13.89 16.98
C PRO A 280 -16.20 -15.10 16.48
N SER A 281 -16.11 -15.31 15.16
CA SER A 281 -15.30 -16.38 14.56
C SER A 281 -13.82 -16.29 14.94
N ASP A 282 -13.28 -15.07 14.87
CA ASP A 282 -11.86 -14.79 15.07
C ASP A 282 -11.54 -14.90 16.57
N ALA A 283 -12.46 -14.41 17.42
CA ALA A 283 -12.39 -14.60 18.87
C ALA A 283 -12.46 -16.08 19.28
N ILE A 284 -13.33 -16.89 18.65
CA ILE A 284 -13.37 -18.35 18.92
C ILE A 284 -12.04 -18.99 18.56
N SER A 285 -11.53 -18.74 17.35
CA SER A 285 -10.27 -19.32 16.86
C SER A 285 -9.10 -19.03 17.81
N LEU A 286 -8.93 -17.77 18.22
CA LEU A 286 -7.84 -17.40 19.12
C LEU A 286 -8.04 -17.93 20.55
N LEU A 287 -9.28 -17.95 21.05
CA LEU A 287 -9.59 -18.47 22.39
C LEU A 287 -9.36 -19.99 22.50
N GLU A 288 -9.67 -20.75 21.45
CA GLU A 288 -9.37 -22.18 21.37
C GLU A 288 -7.85 -22.44 21.39
N LYS A 289 -7.07 -21.64 20.64
CA LYS A 289 -5.60 -21.72 20.65
C LYS A 289 -5.02 -21.41 22.03
N LEU A 290 -5.56 -20.43 22.75
CA LEU A 290 -5.13 -20.11 24.12
C LEU A 290 -5.49 -21.22 25.12
N ASN A 291 -6.67 -21.81 25.00
CA ASN A 291 -7.14 -22.89 25.88
C ASN A 291 -6.31 -24.19 25.70
N ASN A 292 -5.84 -24.47 24.48
CA ASN A 292 -5.02 -25.65 24.18
C ASN A 292 -3.67 -25.63 24.91
N THR A 293 -3.05 -24.47 25.05
CA THR A 293 -1.80 -24.28 25.82
C THR A 293 -2.00 -24.64 27.29
N ASP A 294 -3.10 -24.17 27.88
CA ASP A 294 -3.43 -24.43 29.28
C ASP A 294 -3.75 -25.92 29.52
N ASN A 295 -4.31 -26.65 28.56
CA ASN A 295 -4.63 -28.08 28.71
C ASN A 295 -3.40 -29.01 28.63
N LYS A 296 -2.36 -28.71 27.83
CA LYS A 296 -1.16 -29.57 27.72
C LYS A 296 -0.23 -29.51 28.94
N LYS A 297 -0.14 -28.37 29.63
CA LYS A 297 0.62 -28.25 30.90
C LYS A 297 -0.01 -29.04 32.06
N LYS A 298 -1.22 -29.62 31.88
CA LYS A 298 -2.12 -30.06 32.96
C LYS A 298 -2.28 -31.58 33.14
N ASN A 299 -1.45 -32.41 32.52
CA ASN A 299 -1.64 -33.86 32.59
C ASN A 299 -1.27 -34.55 33.93
N LEU A 300 -0.86 -33.83 34.99
CA LEU A 300 -0.55 -34.50 36.28
C LEU A 300 -1.08 -33.85 37.58
N PHE A 301 -1.49 -32.56 37.62
CA PHE A 301 -1.84 -31.91 38.90
C PHE A 301 -3.04 -30.91 38.88
N ALA A 302 -3.72 -30.73 37.75
CA ALA A 302 -4.75 -29.70 37.58
C ALA A 302 -6.06 -29.91 38.37
N ALA A 303 -6.31 -31.13 38.87
CA ALA A 303 -7.50 -31.43 39.66
C ALA A 303 -7.52 -30.77 41.05
N LEU A 304 -6.39 -30.18 41.49
CA LEU A 304 -6.18 -29.75 42.88
C LEU A 304 -6.25 -28.24 43.14
N LYS A 305 -6.36 -27.37 42.11
CA LYS A 305 -6.43 -25.90 42.29
C LYS A 305 -7.75 -25.30 41.81
N LYS A 306 -8.56 -24.78 42.76
CA LYS A 306 -9.88 -24.17 42.54
C LYS A 306 -9.87 -23.06 41.47
N GLY A 307 -8.89 -22.14 41.51
CA GLY A 307 -8.81 -21.02 40.57
C GLY A 307 -8.61 -21.42 39.11
N GLU A 308 -7.93 -22.53 38.84
CA GLU A 308 -7.76 -23.03 37.47
C GLU A 308 -9.03 -23.67 36.91
N ARG A 309 -9.84 -24.28 37.78
CA ARG A 309 -11.13 -24.86 37.40
C ARG A 309 -12.14 -23.77 37.04
N ASP A 310 -12.13 -22.67 37.78
CA ASP A 310 -13.02 -21.53 37.52
C ASP A 310 -12.64 -20.80 36.22
N LYS A 311 -11.33 -20.63 35.94
CA LYS A 311 -10.86 -20.10 34.64
C LYS A 311 -11.29 -20.99 33.47
N LYS A 312 -11.18 -22.31 33.59
CA LYS A 312 -11.59 -23.25 32.55
C LYS A 312 -13.10 -23.18 32.27
N LYS A 313 -13.91 -23.17 33.34
CA LYS A 313 -15.36 -22.98 33.22
C LYS A 313 -15.70 -21.66 32.51
N LEU A 314 -15.02 -20.58 32.86
CA LEU A 314 -15.22 -19.28 32.22
C LEU A 314 -14.94 -19.36 30.71
N ILE A 315 -13.81 -19.95 30.30
CA ILE A 315 -13.46 -20.12 28.88
C ILE A 315 -14.52 -20.97 28.16
N ASP A 316 -14.96 -22.08 28.75
CA ASP A 316 -15.98 -22.96 28.16
C ASP A 316 -17.33 -22.23 28.01
N THR A 317 -17.72 -21.42 29.00
CA THR A 317 -18.92 -20.58 28.94
C THR A 317 -18.82 -19.53 27.83
N VAL A 318 -17.70 -18.82 27.75
CA VAL A 318 -17.46 -17.81 26.70
C VAL A 318 -17.50 -18.46 25.32
N LEU A 319 -16.80 -19.58 25.10
CA LEU A 319 -16.84 -20.31 23.83
C LEU A 319 -18.25 -20.74 23.45
N LYS A 320 -19.05 -21.20 24.41
CA LYS A 320 -20.46 -21.55 24.16
C LYS A 320 -21.28 -20.35 23.72
N GLN A 321 -21.13 -19.20 24.39
CA GLN A 321 -21.83 -17.97 24.02
C GLN A 321 -21.39 -17.45 22.65
N LEU A 322 -20.09 -17.41 22.37
CA LEU A 322 -19.55 -17.00 21.07
C LEU A 322 -20.08 -17.87 19.93
N ARG A 323 -20.11 -19.20 20.10
CA ARG A 323 -20.68 -20.12 19.10
C ARG A 323 -22.18 -19.89 18.92
N GLY A 324 -22.89 -19.51 19.98
CA GLY A 324 -24.29 -19.07 19.91
C GLY A 324 -24.48 -17.82 19.05
N LEU A 325 -23.57 -16.84 19.17
CA LEU A 325 -23.57 -15.62 18.34
C LEU A 325 -23.32 -15.94 16.86
N VAL A 326 -22.39 -16.85 16.54
CA VAL A 326 -22.10 -17.25 15.15
C VAL A 326 -23.27 -17.98 14.50
N ASN A 327 -23.93 -18.88 15.26
CA ASN A 327 -25.01 -19.70 14.74
C ASN A 327 -26.37 -18.98 14.71
N GLY A 328 -26.44 -17.71 15.12
CA GLY A 328 -27.68 -16.94 15.21
C GLY A 328 -28.67 -17.47 16.26
N THR A 329 -28.21 -18.31 17.19
CA THR A 329 -29.05 -18.92 18.23
C THR A 329 -29.07 -18.13 19.53
N ALA A 330 -28.22 -17.11 19.64
CA ALA A 330 -28.29 -16.12 20.72
C ALA A 330 -29.26 -15.00 20.30
N SER A 331 -30.53 -15.17 20.65
CA SER A 331 -31.45 -14.04 20.76
C SER A 331 -30.89 -13.07 21.80
N ILE A 332 -30.80 -11.80 21.43
CA ILE A 332 -30.44 -10.68 22.32
C ILE A 332 -31.40 -10.64 23.50
#